data_AF-A0A0A1TDF1-F1
#
_entry.id   AF-A0A0A1TDF1-F1
#
_cell.length_a   1.000
_cell.length_b   1.000
_cell.length_c   1.000
_cell.angle_alpha   90.00
_cell.angle_beta   90.00
_cell.angle_gamma   90.00
#
_symmetry.space_group_name_H-M   'P 1'
#
loop_
_entity.id
_entity.type
_entity.pdbx_description
1 polymer ?
#
loop_
_entity_poly.entity_id
_entity_poly.type
_entity_poly.pdbx_seq_one_letter_code
_entity_poly.pdbx_strand_id
1 'polypeptide(L)'
;MASRMTYDRKFPALEFSDKTLRVSPGGEAMFNVTVKQSTQLNESRFPLYSGWVTLNSTDSPSLSIAYQGVGAKLHSMPLSRGLRVIGVDYEEVGDGYEFSIGRGPVIDFNMHYGSGLTKQSPFKNVASRDWEFWDGTMVDDTNAPEGRYRFVVQMLRFHGDAANKEDWEIKRSTNFIIRYKGN
;
A
#
# COMPACT_ATOMS: atom_id res chain seq x y z
N MET A 1 25.92 -3.53 -6.77
CA MET A 1 25.99 -4.52 -5.66
C MET A 1 24.58 -4.76 -5.15
N ALA A 2 24.00 -5.94 -5.39
CA ALA A 2 22.70 -6.29 -4.84
C ALA A 2 22.85 -6.65 -3.35
N SER A 3 22.18 -5.91 -2.48
CA SER A 3 22.06 -6.25 -1.06
C SER A 3 21.36 -7.61 -0.95
N ARG A 4 22.07 -8.61 -0.42
CA ARG A 4 21.51 -9.91 -0.05
C ARG A 4 20.49 -9.66 1.06
N MET A 5 19.20 -9.86 0.79
CA MET A 5 18.17 -9.89 1.83
C MET A 5 18.53 -11.02 2.82
N THR A 6 19.17 -10.67 3.92
CA THR A 6 19.30 -11.54 5.08
C THR A 6 17.94 -11.64 5.75
N TYR A 7 17.35 -12.83 5.70
CA TYR A 7 16.13 -13.13 6.43
C TYR A 7 16.49 -13.21 7.91
N ASP A 8 16.11 -12.21 8.71
CA ASP A 8 16.23 -12.24 10.17
C ASP A 8 15.25 -13.30 10.70
N ARG A 9 15.72 -14.53 10.93
CA ARG A 9 14.88 -15.62 11.45
C ARG A 9 14.58 -15.39 12.93
N LYS A 10 13.56 -14.59 13.18
CA LYS A 10 12.94 -14.44 14.50
C LYS A 10 11.59 -15.15 14.47
N PHE A 11 11.51 -16.25 15.20
CA PHE A 11 10.25 -17.00 15.36
C PHE A 11 9.42 -16.34 16.45
N PRO A 12 8.09 -16.22 16.28
CA PRO A 12 7.24 -15.91 17.41
C PRO A 12 7.28 -17.07 18.41
N ALA A 13 7.28 -16.74 19.70
CA ALA A 13 7.10 -17.76 20.73
C ALA A 13 5.62 -18.13 20.82
N LEU A 14 5.32 -19.41 20.95
CA LEU A 14 3.97 -19.88 21.26
C LEU A 14 3.87 -20.19 22.75
N GLU A 15 2.80 -19.72 23.36
CA GLU A 15 2.43 -20.08 24.73
C GLU A 15 1.12 -20.85 24.71
N PHE A 16 1.11 -21.97 25.41
CA PHE A 16 -0.04 -22.85 25.55
C PHE A 16 -0.59 -22.70 26.97
N SER A 17 -1.91 -22.59 27.12
CA SER A 17 -2.54 -22.61 28.45
C SER A 17 -2.19 -23.89 29.20
N ASP A 18 -2.17 -25.00 28.47
CA ASP A 18 -1.91 -26.34 28.97
C ASP A 18 -1.04 -27.11 27.98
N LYS A 19 -0.05 -27.84 28.49
CA LYS A 19 0.84 -28.69 27.66
C LYS A 19 0.32 -30.13 27.55
N THR A 20 -0.66 -30.50 28.36
CA THR A 20 -1.23 -31.84 28.41
C THR A 20 -2.71 -31.72 28.77
N LEU A 21 -3.55 -32.45 28.05
CA LEU A 21 -5.00 -32.43 28.20
C LEU A 21 -5.50 -33.87 28.19
N ARG A 22 -6.61 -34.12 28.89
CA ARG A 22 -7.33 -35.39 28.84
C ARG A 22 -8.73 -35.14 28.32
N VAL A 23 -9.15 -35.95 27.34
CA VAL A 23 -10.48 -35.87 26.73
C VAL A 23 -11.15 -37.21 26.91
N SER A 24 -12.30 -37.23 27.58
CA SER A 24 -13.10 -38.45 27.75
C SER A 24 -13.83 -38.81 26.45
N PRO A 25 -14.22 -40.08 26.25
CA PRO A 25 -15.01 -40.48 25.08
C PRO A 25 -16.27 -39.61 24.93
N GLY A 26 -16.48 -39.05 23.75
CA GLY A 26 -17.59 -38.13 23.46
C GLY A 26 -17.47 -36.74 24.08
N GLY A 27 -16.36 -36.44 24.79
CA GLY A 27 -16.10 -35.14 25.40
C GLY A 27 -15.26 -34.22 24.53
N GLU A 28 -15.14 -32.98 24.98
CA GLU A 28 -14.31 -31.93 24.36
C GLU A 28 -13.41 -31.30 25.42
N ALA A 29 -12.22 -30.86 25.03
CA ALA A 29 -11.35 -30.03 25.86
C ALA A 29 -10.82 -28.86 25.06
N MET A 30 -10.82 -27.67 25.68
CA MET A 30 -10.27 -26.45 25.09
C MET A 30 -8.91 -26.15 25.70
N PHE A 31 -8.00 -25.64 24.88
CA PHE A 31 -6.76 -25.02 25.31
C PHE A 31 -6.49 -23.80 24.43
N ASN A 32 -5.80 -22.82 25.00
CA ASN A 32 -5.50 -21.58 24.30
C ASN A 32 -4.05 -21.59 23.81
N VAL A 33 -3.84 -21.11 22.59
CA VAL A 33 -2.51 -20.86 22.03
C VAL A 33 -2.37 -19.36 21.79
N THR A 34 -1.41 -18.74 22.49
CA THR A 34 -1.09 -17.33 22.33
C THR A 34 0.21 -17.19 21.55
N VAL A 35 0.17 -16.41 20.47
CA VAL A 35 1.37 -16.06 19.70
C VAL A 35 1.99 -14.81 20.32
N LYS A 36 3.20 -14.94 20.89
CA LYS A 36 3.99 -13.81 21.34
C LYS A 36 4.87 -13.30 20.21
N GLN A 37 4.47 -12.17 19.66
CA GLN A 37 5.25 -11.45 18.67
C GLN A 37 6.58 -11.00 19.30
N SER A 38 7.69 -11.24 18.60
CA SER A 38 8.98 -10.70 19.02
C SER A 38 8.93 -9.17 18.96
N THR A 39 9.30 -8.50 20.06
CA THR A 39 9.34 -7.03 20.17
C THR A 39 10.32 -6.38 19.19
N GLN A 40 11.12 -7.16 18.49
CA GLN A 40 12.13 -6.69 17.53
C GLN A 40 11.65 -6.68 16.07
N LEU A 41 10.38 -7.00 15.81
CA LEU A 41 9.83 -7.04 14.46
C LEU A 41 9.34 -5.65 14.01
N ASN A 42 9.76 -5.25 12.81
CA ASN A 42 9.29 -4.02 12.17
C ASN A 42 7.91 -4.27 11.52
N GLU A 43 6.83 -3.80 12.16
CA GLU A 43 5.45 -3.99 11.69
C GLU A 43 5.21 -3.44 10.27
N SER A 44 5.92 -2.37 9.87
CA SER A 44 5.84 -1.77 8.52
C SER A 44 6.38 -2.67 7.41
N ARG A 45 6.94 -3.83 7.75
CA ARG A 45 7.45 -4.85 6.81
C ARG A 45 6.54 -6.06 6.69
N PHE A 46 5.34 -6.02 7.29
CA PHE A 46 4.37 -7.11 7.25
C PHE A 46 4.99 -8.46 7.64
N PRO A 47 5.56 -8.57 8.87
CA PRO A 47 6.16 -9.81 9.31
C PRO A 47 5.11 -10.93 9.28
N LEU A 48 5.27 -11.84 8.34
CA LEU A 48 4.47 -13.06 8.26
C LEU A 48 5.08 -14.08 9.21
N TYR A 49 4.24 -14.67 10.04
CA TYR A 49 4.60 -15.84 10.83
C TYR A 49 3.66 -17.00 10.50
N SER A 50 4.20 -18.20 10.52
CA SER A 50 3.46 -19.42 10.33
C SER A 50 4.18 -20.58 11.00
N GLY A 51 3.48 -21.71 11.13
CA GLY A 51 4.03 -22.92 11.69
C GLY A 51 2.96 -23.97 11.90
N TRP A 52 3.28 -24.93 12.75
CA TRP A 52 2.42 -26.05 13.08
C TRP A 52 2.35 -26.21 14.60
N VAL A 53 1.14 -26.44 15.11
CA VAL A 53 0.91 -26.93 16.48
C VAL A 53 0.65 -28.43 16.37
N THR A 54 1.53 -29.23 16.95
CA THR A 54 1.39 -30.69 16.95
C THR A 54 0.86 -31.17 18.29
N LEU A 55 -0.24 -31.92 18.24
CA LEU A 55 -0.84 -32.64 19.36
C LEU A 55 -0.38 -34.09 19.29
N ASN A 56 0.52 -34.47 20.19
CA ASN A 56 0.97 -35.84 20.30
C ASN A 56 0.00 -36.63 21.19
N SER A 57 -0.44 -37.79 20.72
CA SER A 57 -1.21 -38.74 21.51
C SER A 57 -0.30 -39.87 21.99
N THR A 58 -0.63 -40.45 23.15
CA THR A 58 0.04 -41.65 23.66
C THR A 58 -0.35 -42.89 22.87
N ASP A 59 -1.56 -42.93 22.33
CA ASP A 59 -2.20 -44.15 21.81
C ASP A 59 -2.76 -43.98 20.40
N SER A 60 -2.47 -42.87 19.71
CA SER A 60 -3.00 -42.56 18.39
C SER A 60 -2.02 -41.71 17.56
N PRO A 61 -2.21 -41.60 16.24
CA PRO A 61 -1.41 -40.69 15.42
C PRO A 61 -1.51 -39.25 15.91
N SER A 62 -0.39 -38.52 15.83
CA SER A 62 -0.36 -37.10 16.17
C SER A 62 -1.21 -36.28 15.20
N LEU A 63 -1.96 -35.31 15.75
CA LEU A 63 -2.68 -34.31 14.97
C LEU A 63 -1.80 -33.06 14.80
N SER A 64 -1.84 -32.45 13.62
CA SER A 64 -1.10 -31.22 13.34
C SER A 64 -2.05 -30.13 12.85
N ILE A 65 -1.94 -28.94 13.43
CA ILE A 65 -2.76 -27.77 13.12
C ILE A 65 -1.84 -26.69 12.55
N ALA A 66 -2.04 -26.33 11.28
CA ALA A 66 -1.31 -25.22 10.67
C ALA A 66 -1.79 -23.89 11.27
N TYR A 67 -0.87 -22.95 11.47
CA TYR A 67 -1.22 -21.56 11.79
C TYR A 67 -0.44 -20.59 10.91
N GLN A 68 -1.04 -19.44 10.66
CA GLN A 68 -0.45 -18.31 9.95
C GLN A 68 -1.01 -17.00 10.51
N GLY A 69 -0.19 -15.96 10.55
CA GLY A 69 -0.63 -14.62 10.91
C GLY A 69 0.34 -13.53 10.46
N VAL A 70 -0.12 -12.29 10.54
CA VAL A 70 0.67 -11.09 10.21
C VAL A 70 0.86 -10.30 11.49
N GLY A 71 2.12 -10.04 11.86
CA GLY A 71 2.47 -9.33 13.08
C GLY A 71 2.38 -7.81 12.94
N ALA A 72 1.27 -7.30 12.41
CA ALA A 72 1.14 -5.89 12.14
C ALA A 72 -0.32 -5.43 12.02
N LYS A 73 -0.60 -4.17 12.38
CA LYS A 73 -1.94 -3.59 12.38
C LYS A 73 -2.39 -3.14 10.99
N LEU A 74 -2.95 -4.05 10.21
CA LEU A 74 -3.36 -3.78 8.81
C LEU A 74 -4.26 -2.54 8.65
N HIS A 75 -5.16 -2.27 9.60
CA HIS A 75 -6.07 -1.11 9.53
C HIS A 75 -5.36 0.24 9.61
N SER A 76 -4.30 0.36 10.42
CA SER A 76 -3.59 1.63 10.63
C SER A 76 -2.37 1.79 9.73
N MET A 77 -2.17 0.89 8.77
CA MET A 77 -0.98 0.91 7.94
C MET A 77 -1.02 2.00 6.87
N PRO A 78 0.12 2.65 6.60
CA PRO A 78 0.27 3.46 5.41
C PRO A 78 0.13 2.60 4.15
N LEU A 79 -0.84 2.92 3.30
CA LEU A 79 -1.05 2.33 1.99
C LEU A 79 0.02 2.78 0.99
N SER A 80 0.64 3.94 1.23
CA SER A 80 1.70 4.45 0.37
C SER A 80 2.75 5.24 1.17
N ARG A 81 4.00 5.19 0.71
CA ARG A 81 5.09 5.97 1.32
C ARG A 81 5.00 7.46 0.99
N GLY A 82 4.52 7.80 -0.20
CA GLY A 82 4.40 9.18 -0.66
C GLY A 82 3.92 9.25 -2.10
N LEU A 83 3.44 10.42 -2.51
CA LEU A 83 3.12 10.73 -3.90
C LEU A 83 4.29 11.52 -4.50
N ARG A 84 4.83 11.03 -5.61
CA ARG A 84 6.00 11.62 -6.27
C ARG A 84 5.59 12.23 -7.58
N VAL A 85 6.19 13.37 -7.91
CA VAL A 85 6.12 13.95 -9.25
C VAL A 85 7.41 13.56 -9.96
N ILE A 86 7.27 12.97 -11.13
CA ILE A 86 8.40 12.51 -11.94
C ILE A 86 8.49 13.42 -13.16
N GLY A 87 9.68 13.98 -13.40
CA GLY A 87 9.97 14.82 -14.56
C GLY A 87 10.20 14.02 -15.84
N VAL A 88 10.49 14.71 -16.93
CA VAL A 88 10.72 14.11 -18.26
C VAL A 88 11.89 13.12 -18.29
N ASP A 89 12.89 13.34 -17.45
CA ASP A 89 14.08 12.49 -17.33
C ASP A 89 13.87 11.29 -16.37
N TYR A 90 12.61 11.02 -16.00
CA TYR A 90 12.24 9.97 -15.03
C TYR A 90 12.82 10.16 -13.62
N GLU A 91 13.29 11.35 -13.29
CA GLU A 91 13.75 11.72 -11.96
C GLU A 91 12.65 12.41 -11.14
N GLU A 92 12.70 12.22 -9.82
CA GLU A 92 11.79 12.91 -8.90
C GLU A 92 12.11 14.40 -8.85
N VAL A 93 11.09 15.24 -9.04
CA VAL A 93 11.28 16.68 -9.10
C VAL A 93 10.94 17.36 -7.78
N GLY A 94 11.71 18.41 -7.47
CA GLY A 94 11.54 19.22 -6.27
C GLY A 94 10.35 20.17 -6.32
N ASP A 95 10.12 20.86 -5.20
CA ASP A 95 9.05 21.83 -5.08
C ASP A 95 9.22 23.03 -6.04
N GLY A 96 8.15 23.38 -6.74
CA GLY A 96 8.15 24.48 -7.70
C GLY A 96 8.80 24.15 -9.05
N TYR A 97 9.07 22.87 -9.34
CA TYR A 97 9.54 22.44 -10.66
C TYR A 97 8.55 22.90 -11.74
N GLU A 98 9.09 23.54 -12.78
CA GLU A 98 8.34 23.99 -13.95
C GLU A 98 8.50 22.97 -15.07
N PHE A 99 7.40 22.42 -15.56
CA PHE A 99 7.44 21.55 -16.74
C PHE A 99 7.65 22.41 -18.00
N SER A 100 8.62 22.06 -18.84
CA SER A 100 8.89 22.73 -20.11
C SER A 100 9.01 21.71 -21.24
N ILE A 101 7.96 21.57 -22.06
CA ILE A 101 7.93 20.66 -23.23
C ILE A 101 7.15 21.39 -24.35
N GLY A 102 7.61 21.33 -25.62
CA GLY A 102 7.03 22.10 -26.76
C GLY A 102 6.22 21.26 -27.75
N ARG A 103 5.45 21.77 -28.72
CA ARG A 103 4.92 23.12 -29.00
C ARG A 103 3.50 23.21 -28.41
N GLY A 104 3.29 24.12 -27.46
CA GLY A 104 2.04 24.23 -26.70
C GLY A 104 2.10 23.48 -25.37
N PRO A 105 1.08 23.66 -24.51
CA PRO A 105 1.02 22.98 -23.23
C PRO A 105 0.81 21.49 -23.43
N VAL A 106 1.78 20.69 -23.03
CA VAL A 106 1.57 19.26 -22.79
C VAL A 106 2.23 18.97 -21.46
N ILE A 107 1.48 18.40 -20.52
CA ILE A 107 2.00 17.97 -19.22
C ILE A 107 1.96 16.46 -19.21
N ASP A 108 3.09 15.85 -19.59
CA ASP A 108 3.21 14.40 -19.66
C ASP A 108 3.17 13.77 -18.26
N PHE A 109 1.99 13.33 -17.84
CA PHE A 109 1.81 12.44 -16.70
C PHE A 109 1.86 11.00 -17.17
N ASN A 110 2.99 10.31 -16.95
CA ASN A 110 3.05 8.89 -17.20
C ASN A 110 2.34 8.14 -16.05
N MET A 111 1.13 7.68 -16.32
CA MET A 111 0.39 6.87 -15.37
C MET A 111 0.48 5.39 -15.77
N HIS A 112 0.86 4.52 -14.81
CA HIS A 112 1.06 3.10 -15.09
C HIS A 112 -0.25 2.42 -15.54
N TYR A 113 -0.19 1.48 -16.47
CA TYR A 113 -1.35 0.83 -17.09
C TYR A 113 -2.40 0.36 -16.05
N GLY A 114 -3.67 0.75 -16.22
CA GLY A 114 -4.77 0.45 -15.29
C GLY A 114 -5.04 1.51 -14.20
N SER A 115 -4.30 2.61 -14.20
CA SER A 115 -4.44 3.73 -13.26
C SER A 115 -5.50 4.78 -13.64
N GLY A 116 -6.30 4.48 -14.68
CA GLY A 116 -7.19 5.43 -15.35
C GLY A 116 -7.73 6.49 -14.41
N LEU A 117 -7.37 7.75 -14.66
CA LEU A 117 -7.86 8.88 -13.88
C LEU A 117 -9.37 8.72 -13.75
N THR A 118 -9.81 8.49 -12.51
CA THR A 118 -11.19 8.11 -12.23
C THR A 118 -12.14 9.19 -12.75
N LYS A 119 -13.45 8.88 -12.86
CA LYS A 119 -14.49 9.86 -13.26
C LYS A 119 -14.48 11.19 -12.48
N GLN A 120 -13.77 11.27 -11.35
CA GLN A 120 -13.66 12.45 -10.49
C GLN A 120 -12.44 13.33 -10.82
N SER A 121 -11.56 12.89 -11.71
CA SER A 121 -10.44 13.70 -12.17
C SER A 121 -10.96 14.92 -12.94
N PRO A 122 -10.47 16.14 -12.64
CA PRO A 122 -10.76 17.31 -13.47
C PRO A 122 -10.01 17.27 -14.80
N PHE A 123 -9.10 16.32 -15.01
CA PHE A 123 -8.24 16.19 -16.19
C PHE A 123 -8.81 15.18 -17.17
N LYS A 124 -8.86 15.57 -18.45
CA LYS A 124 -9.26 14.70 -19.55
C LYS A 124 -8.06 13.88 -20.02
N ASN A 125 -8.14 12.56 -19.96
CA ASN A 125 -7.09 11.71 -20.52
C ASN A 125 -7.08 11.80 -22.05
N VAL A 126 -5.91 12.00 -22.63
CA VAL A 126 -5.68 11.85 -24.06
C VAL A 126 -5.06 10.47 -24.29
N ALA A 127 -5.83 9.59 -24.93
CA ALA A 127 -5.33 8.28 -25.31
C ALA A 127 -4.32 8.43 -26.47
N SER A 128 -3.07 8.07 -26.23
CA SER A 128 -2.10 7.81 -27.29
C SER A 128 -2.03 6.31 -27.59
N ARG A 129 -1.34 5.96 -28.68
CA ARG A 129 -1.23 4.56 -29.14
C ARG A 129 -0.56 3.64 -28.11
N ASP A 130 0.26 4.20 -27.22
CA ASP A 130 1.02 3.43 -26.23
C ASP A 130 0.83 3.94 -24.78
N TRP A 131 0.63 5.24 -24.56
CA TRP A 131 0.51 5.89 -23.24
C TRP A 131 -0.78 6.73 -23.08
N GLU A 132 -1.31 6.84 -21.86
CA GLU A 132 -2.25 7.91 -21.51
C GLU A 132 -1.44 9.13 -21.06
N PHE A 133 -1.69 10.30 -21.66
CA PHE A 133 -1.07 11.57 -21.25
C PHE A 133 -2.13 12.66 -21.09
N TRP A 134 -1.76 13.75 -20.43
CA TRP A 134 -2.64 14.91 -20.24
C TRP A 134 -2.04 16.13 -20.95
N ASP A 135 -2.78 16.72 -21.85
CA ASP A 135 -2.34 17.89 -22.63
C ASP A 135 -2.71 19.23 -21.95
N GLY A 136 -3.12 19.21 -20.68
CA GLY A 136 -3.61 20.41 -19.99
C GLY A 136 -5.12 20.62 -20.09
N THR A 137 -5.84 19.81 -20.88
CA THR A 137 -7.29 19.94 -21.07
C THR A 137 -8.08 19.39 -19.89
N MET A 138 -8.97 20.21 -19.33
CA MET A 138 -9.90 19.82 -18.28
C MET A 138 -11.11 19.07 -18.85
N VAL A 139 -11.90 18.44 -17.98
CA VAL A 139 -13.11 17.70 -18.39
C VAL A 139 -14.18 18.56 -19.06
N ASP A 140 -14.13 19.88 -18.89
CA ASP A 140 -15.01 20.86 -19.53
C ASP A 140 -14.45 21.42 -20.85
N ASP A 141 -13.41 20.77 -21.41
CA ASP A 141 -12.69 21.16 -22.62
C ASP A 141 -11.96 22.52 -22.55
N THR A 142 -11.80 23.09 -21.34
CA THR A 142 -10.96 24.27 -21.13
C THR A 142 -9.52 23.89 -20.74
N ASN A 143 -8.59 24.83 -20.81
CA ASN A 143 -7.22 24.63 -20.35
C ASN A 143 -7.12 24.90 -18.84
N ALA A 144 -6.31 24.10 -18.13
CA ALA A 144 -5.97 24.39 -16.74
C ALA A 144 -5.39 25.81 -16.61
N PRO A 145 -5.79 26.64 -15.64
CA PRO A 145 -5.18 27.96 -15.47
C PRO A 145 -3.66 27.87 -15.21
N GLU A 146 -2.88 28.85 -15.66
CA GLU A 146 -1.49 28.95 -15.19
C GLU A 146 -1.45 29.13 -13.68
N GLY A 147 -0.44 28.56 -13.02
CA GLY A 147 -0.28 28.72 -11.58
C GLY A 147 0.38 27.53 -10.90
N ARG A 148 0.33 27.56 -9.57
CA ARG A 148 0.91 26.53 -8.72
C ARG A 148 -0.12 25.46 -8.39
N TYR A 149 0.23 24.21 -8.67
CA TYR A 149 -0.60 23.03 -8.47
C TYR A 149 0.10 22.00 -7.60
N ARG A 150 -0.70 21.07 -7.07
CA ARG A 150 -0.23 19.82 -6.46
C ARG A 150 -1.30 18.76 -6.63
N PHE A 151 -0.89 17.50 -6.69
CA PHE A 151 -1.82 16.38 -6.61
C PHE A 151 -2.19 16.08 -5.16
N VAL A 152 -3.46 15.74 -4.97
CA VAL A 152 -3.98 15.21 -3.71
C VAL A 152 -4.68 13.89 -4.03
N VAL A 153 -4.24 12.82 -3.39
CA VAL A 153 -4.85 11.49 -3.52
C VAL A 153 -5.39 11.09 -2.15
N GLN A 154 -6.63 10.62 -2.12
CA GLN A 154 -7.25 10.06 -0.94
C GLN A 154 -7.45 8.57 -1.15
N MET A 155 -6.99 7.76 -0.20
CA MET A 155 -7.05 6.30 -0.25
C MET A 155 -7.78 5.82 1.00
N LEU A 156 -8.89 5.10 0.84
CA LEU A 156 -9.60 4.50 1.97
C LEU A 156 -8.77 3.33 2.51
N ARG A 157 -8.49 3.32 3.82
CA ARG A 157 -7.75 2.23 4.45
C ARG A 157 -8.53 0.91 4.38
N PHE A 158 -7.81 -0.20 4.51
CA PHE A 158 -8.41 -1.53 4.45
C PHE A 158 -9.48 -1.69 5.55
N HIS A 159 -10.71 -2.05 5.15
CA HIS A 159 -11.92 -2.06 6.00
C HIS A 159 -12.36 -0.70 6.60
N GLY A 160 -11.84 0.42 6.09
CA GLY A 160 -12.26 1.75 6.53
C GLY A 160 -13.69 2.09 6.12
N ASP A 161 -14.33 2.99 6.86
CA ASP A 161 -15.63 3.56 6.53
C ASP A 161 -15.44 4.86 5.71
N ALA A 162 -16.01 4.91 4.51
CA ALA A 162 -15.93 6.08 3.63
C ALA A 162 -16.55 7.35 4.25
N ALA A 163 -17.50 7.21 5.19
CA ALA A 163 -18.09 8.31 5.93
C ALA A 163 -17.17 8.86 7.04
N ASN A 164 -16.21 8.05 7.51
CA ASN A 164 -15.27 8.42 8.56
C ASN A 164 -13.98 9.02 7.97
N LYS A 165 -13.75 10.31 8.23
CA LYS A 165 -12.57 11.03 7.71
C LYS A 165 -11.24 10.45 8.18
N GLU A 166 -11.20 9.87 9.37
CA GLU A 166 -9.98 9.29 9.93
C GLU A 166 -9.56 8.01 9.23
N ASP A 167 -10.46 7.34 8.50
CA ASP A 167 -10.17 6.11 7.74
C ASP A 167 -9.55 6.39 6.38
N TRP A 168 -9.51 7.67 5.96
CA TRP A 168 -8.83 8.09 4.74
C TRP A 168 -7.36 8.42 5.00
N GLU A 169 -6.49 7.86 4.17
CA GLU A 169 -5.11 8.31 4.03
C GLU A 169 -5.02 9.34 2.90
N ILE A 170 -4.50 10.52 3.21
CA ILE A 170 -4.34 11.61 2.24
C ILE A 170 -2.86 11.78 1.92
N LYS A 171 -2.49 11.65 0.65
CA LYS A 171 -1.17 11.99 0.13
C LYS A 171 -1.21 13.24 -0.71
N ARG A 172 -0.13 14.01 -0.62
CA ARG A 172 0.07 15.23 -1.40
C ARG A 172 1.42 15.11 -2.11
N SER A 173 1.46 15.53 -3.36
CA SER A 173 2.72 15.66 -4.09
C SER A 173 3.48 16.92 -3.66
N THR A 174 4.73 17.07 -4.14
CA THR A 174 5.38 18.38 -4.24
C THR A 174 4.54 19.34 -5.11
N ASN A 175 4.76 20.66 -4.96
CA ASN A 175 4.09 21.60 -5.84
C ASN A 175 4.83 21.63 -7.20
N PHE A 176 4.06 21.85 -8.26
CA PHE A 176 4.55 22.10 -9.61
C PHE A 176 3.86 23.33 -10.18
N ILE A 177 4.45 23.95 -11.20
CA ILE A 177 3.90 25.17 -11.83
C ILE A 177 3.50 24.84 -13.27
N ILE A 178 2.29 25.23 -13.63
CA ILE A 178 1.79 25.22 -15.01
C ILE A 178 2.06 26.60 -15.62
N ARG A 179 2.76 26.62 -16.76
CA ARG A 179 2.93 27.79 -17.62
C ARG A 179 2.72 27.39 -19.08
N TYR A 180 2.02 28.22 -19.83
CA TYR A 180 1.89 28.10 -21.27
C TYR A 180 3.03 28.86 -21.94
N LYS A 181 3.71 28.24 -22.91
CA LYS A 181 4.60 29.00 -23.79
C LYS A 181 3.73 29.87 -24.71
N GLY A 182 3.91 31.18 -24.66
CA GLY A 182 3.41 32.08 -25.70
C GLY A 182 4.08 31.72 -27.03
N ASN A 183 3.29 31.77 -28.12
CA ASN A 183 3.78 31.52 -29.48
C ASN A 183 4.96 32.41 -29.86
#